data_AF-H0EA57-F1
#
_entry.id   AF-H0EA57-F1
#
_cell.length_a   1.000
_cell.length_b   1.000
_cell.length_c   1.000
_cell.angle_alpha   90.00
_cell.angle_beta   90.00
_cell.angle_gamma   90.00
#
_symmetry.space_group_name_H-M   'P 1'
#
loop_
_entity.id
_entity.type
_entity.pdbx_description
1 polymer ?
#
loop_
_entity_poly.entity_id
_entity_poly.type
_entity_poly.pdbx_seq_one_letter_code
_entity_poly.pdbx_strand_id
1 'polypeptide(L)'
;MRGTRQLMAATAGSPIAVGDRRWRPGAVRLAIRVAVVVVLAALAVAPRASAATEAQQGAQLLARVQDGRATCSSLTTDDFDRIGEYVMERMLGSAASHEAMNRQMRAMMGSAGEQRAHVYMGRRFAGCATGRAPAGLGAAIGMMGVGMMGASGDGSRGTMMGGSYGPGRMWGHRAGGDGWDGRGTAMAIFMGLLVLIAVVAVVLWRPWRPRSAATPLEILQQRFARGELDQEEFEQRRSLLDGTR
;
A
#
# COMPACT_ATOMS: atom_id res chain seq x y z
N MET A 1 -14.38 89.76 13.88
CA MET A 1 -15.16 89.36 12.69
C MET A 1 -14.37 88.30 11.94
N ARG A 2 -14.80 87.03 12.00
CA ARG A 2 -14.19 85.88 11.32
C ARG A 2 -15.16 85.41 10.24
N GLY A 3 -14.65 85.06 9.06
CA GLY A 3 -15.47 84.50 7.98
C GLY A 3 -14.66 84.24 6.71
N THR A 4 -13.80 83.21 6.75
CA THR A 4 -13.05 82.70 5.59
C THR A 4 -13.91 81.77 4.73
N ARG A 5 -13.74 81.93 3.41
CA ARG A 5 -14.21 81.07 2.30
C ARG A 5 -13.72 79.62 2.47
N GLN A 6 -14.48 78.63 1.98
CA GLN A 6 -14.25 77.90 0.71
C GLN A 6 -14.97 76.53 0.67
N LEU A 7 -15.33 76.15 -0.56
CA LEU A 7 -15.91 74.87 -0.98
C LEU A 7 -14.95 73.68 -0.81
N MET A 8 -15.55 72.49 -0.87
CA MET A 8 -15.00 71.14 -1.17
C MET A 8 -14.75 70.20 0.02
N ALA A 9 -15.51 69.09 0.04
CA ALA A 9 -15.05 67.75 0.40
C ALA A 9 -16.14 66.75 -0.04
N ALA A 10 -15.99 66.12 -1.20
CA ALA A 10 -15.37 64.81 -1.38
C ALA A 10 -16.38 63.66 -1.17
N THR A 11 -16.96 63.18 -2.27
CA THR A 11 -17.52 61.83 -2.40
C THR A 11 -16.37 60.83 -2.23
N ALA A 12 -16.14 60.37 -1.01
CA ALA A 12 -15.24 59.26 -0.75
C ALA A 12 -15.96 57.96 -1.15
N GLY A 13 -15.59 57.44 -2.33
CA GLY A 13 -15.97 56.10 -2.75
C GLY A 13 -15.55 55.07 -1.70
N SER A 14 -16.45 54.13 -1.41
CA SER A 14 -16.19 52.98 -0.56
C SER A 14 -14.96 52.24 -1.08
N PRO A 15 -13.91 51.98 -0.27
CA PRO A 15 -12.89 51.05 -0.69
C PRO A 15 -13.54 49.68 -0.76
N ILE A 16 -13.64 49.12 -1.97
CA ILE A 16 -13.84 47.69 -2.16
C ILE A 16 -12.71 47.03 -1.38
N ALA A 17 -13.05 46.44 -0.23
CA ALA A 17 -12.11 45.67 0.55
C ALA A 17 -11.71 44.45 -0.29
N VAL A 18 -10.64 44.60 -1.07
CA VAL A 18 -9.91 43.48 -1.63
C VAL A 18 -9.39 42.73 -0.42
N GLY A 19 -10.12 41.66 -0.06
CA GLY A 19 -9.76 40.82 1.07
C GLY A 19 -8.35 40.29 0.84
N ASP A 20 -7.39 40.87 1.55
CA ASP A 20 -6.03 40.39 1.63
C ASP A 20 -6.09 38.93 2.05
N ARG A 21 -5.91 38.03 1.07
CA ARG A 21 -5.70 36.59 1.27
C ARG A 21 -4.32 36.36 1.89
N ARG A 22 -4.07 36.97 3.04
CA ARG A 22 -2.89 36.73 3.85
C ARG A 22 -3.10 35.44 4.61
N TRP A 23 -2.54 34.37 4.06
CA TRP A 23 -2.38 33.09 4.72
C TRP A 23 -1.79 33.31 6.11
N ARG A 24 -2.48 32.81 7.16
CA ARG A 24 -1.89 32.79 8.50
C ARG A 24 -0.58 32.00 8.42
N PRO A 25 0.60 32.61 8.64
CA PRO A 25 1.88 31.95 8.39
C PRO A 25 2.04 30.67 9.22
N GLY A 26 1.36 30.58 10.38
CA GLY A 26 1.30 29.36 11.19
C GLY A 26 0.53 28.20 10.55
N ALA A 27 -0.56 28.47 9.83
CA ALA A 27 -1.36 27.43 9.19
C ALA A 27 -0.64 26.81 7.99
N VAL A 28 0.07 27.63 7.20
CA VAL A 28 0.90 27.16 6.08
C VAL A 28 2.09 26.36 6.59
N ARG A 29 2.78 26.84 7.63
CA ARG A 29 3.93 26.13 8.23
C ARG A 29 3.51 24.78 8.83
N LEU A 30 2.35 24.71 9.48
CA LEU A 30 1.81 23.46 10.01
C LEU A 30 1.43 22.50 8.89
N ALA A 31 0.76 22.97 7.84
CA ALA A 31 0.37 22.15 6.69
C ALA A 31 1.60 21.57 5.97
N ILE A 32 2.66 22.35 5.77
CA ILE A 32 3.93 21.88 5.18
C ILE A 32 4.55 20.81 6.07
N ARG A 33 4.61 21.02 7.39
CA ARG A 33 5.18 20.03 8.32
C ARG A 33 4.40 18.72 8.31
N VAL A 34 3.07 18.79 8.32
CA VAL A 34 2.20 17.61 8.24
C VAL A 34 2.40 16.91 6.90
N ALA A 35 2.42 17.64 5.78
CA ALA A 35 2.65 17.06 4.46
C ALA A 35 4.02 16.38 4.36
N VAL A 36 5.08 16.98 4.89
CA VAL A 36 6.42 16.38 4.93
C VAL A 36 6.43 15.12 5.79
N VAL A 37 5.81 15.14 6.98
CA VAL A 37 5.72 13.95 7.85
C VAL A 37 4.91 12.83 7.19
N VAL A 38 3.81 13.16 6.51
CA VAL A 38 2.99 12.18 5.78
C VAL A 38 3.74 11.60 4.59
N VAL A 39 4.47 12.42 3.83
CA VAL A 39 5.30 11.95 2.70
C VAL A 39 6.45 11.09 3.19
N LEU A 40 7.13 11.47 4.28
CA LEU A 40 8.20 10.67 4.87
C LEU A 40 7.67 9.35 5.45
N ALA A 41 6.51 9.36 6.10
CA ALA A 41 5.85 8.13 6.57
C ALA A 41 5.43 7.25 5.39
N ALA A 42 4.91 7.82 4.30
CA ALA A 42 4.56 7.09 3.09
C ALA A 42 5.79 6.48 2.39
N LEU A 43 6.94 7.17 2.38
CA LEU A 43 8.21 6.64 1.87
C LEU A 43 8.79 5.54 2.77
N ALA A 44 8.51 5.57 4.07
CA ALA A 44 8.92 4.53 5.02
C ALA A 44 8.04 3.26 4.93
N VAL A 45 6.77 3.41 4.52
CA VAL A 45 5.80 2.31 4.32
C VAL A 45 5.74 1.86 2.86
N ALA A 46 6.29 2.63 1.92
CA ALA A 46 6.49 2.16 0.56
C ALA A 46 7.21 0.82 0.65
N PRO A 47 6.68 -0.25 0.00
CA PRO A 47 7.44 -1.47 -0.09
C PRO A 47 8.76 -1.05 -0.73
N ARG A 48 9.85 -1.12 0.05
CA ARG A 48 11.17 -1.23 -0.54
C ARG A 48 10.97 -2.33 -1.56
N ALA A 49 11.35 -2.11 -2.82
CA ALA A 49 11.50 -3.19 -3.78
C ALA A 49 12.59 -4.10 -3.23
N SER A 50 12.23 -4.83 -2.18
CA SER A 50 13.06 -5.70 -1.39
C SER A 50 13.31 -6.87 -2.31
N ALA A 51 14.59 -7.07 -2.62
CA ALA A 51 15.16 -8.27 -3.20
C ALA A 51 14.08 -9.33 -3.43
N ALA A 52 13.56 -9.40 -4.66
CA ALA A 52 12.59 -10.43 -5.01
C ALA A 52 13.15 -11.76 -4.52
N THR A 53 12.41 -12.43 -3.62
CA THR A 53 12.86 -13.69 -3.04
C THR A 53 13.21 -14.66 -4.16
N GLU A 54 14.15 -15.58 -3.95
CA GLU A 54 14.60 -16.49 -5.02
C GLU A 54 13.42 -17.24 -5.66
N ALA A 55 12.40 -17.57 -4.86
CA ALA A 55 11.12 -18.11 -5.31
C ALA A 55 10.33 -17.17 -6.25
N GLN A 56 10.30 -15.86 -6.00
CA GLN A 56 9.64 -14.90 -6.91
C GLN A 56 10.35 -14.81 -8.26
N GLN A 57 11.68 -14.89 -8.26
CA GLN A 57 12.46 -14.91 -9.50
C GLN A 57 12.17 -16.19 -10.29
N GLY A 58 12.10 -17.33 -9.61
CA GLY A 58 11.65 -18.61 -10.18
C GLY A 58 10.26 -18.54 -10.79
N ALA A 59 9.30 -17.89 -10.10
CA ALA A 59 7.95 -17.69 -10.60
C ALA A 59 7.91 -16.88 -11.90
N GLN A 60 8.68 -15.79 -11.97
CA GLN A 60 8.77 -14.94 -13.16
C GLN A 60 9.44 -15.67 -14.32
N LEU A 61 10.49 -16.45 -14.05
CA LEU A 61 11.15 -17.30 -15.04
C LEU A 61 10.17 -18.32 -15.64
N LEU A 62 9.42 -19.04 -14.79
CA LEU A 62 8.44 -20.02 -15.24
C LEU A 62 7.32 -19.37 -16.07
N ALA A 63 6.81 -18.22 -15.63
CA ALA A 63 5.79 -17.46 -16.37
C ALA A 63 6.30 -17.02 -17.75
N ARG A 64 7.57 -16.58 -17.87
CA ARG A 64 8.16 -16.22 -19.16
C ARG A 64 8.21 -17.41 -20.13
N VAL A 65 8.46 -18.62 -19.64
CA VAL A 65 8.44 -19.83 -20.47
C VAL A 65 7.02 -20.16 -20.90
N GLN A 66 6.06 -20.15 -19.97
CA GLN A 66 4.65 -20.44 -20.25
C GLN A 66 4.01 -19.47 -21.24
N ASP A 67 4.40 -18.19 -21.16
CA ASP A 67 3.95 -17.14 -22.06
C ASP A 67 4.74 -17.09 -23.39
N GLY A 68 5.69 -18.01 -23.61
CA GLY A 68 6.52 -18.08 -24.83
C GLY A 68 7.54 -16.95 -24.98
N ARG A 69 7.79 -16.15 -23.93
CA ARG A 69 8.80 -15.07 -23.92
C ARG A 69 10.22 -15.58 -23.68
N ALA A 70 10.37 -16.77 -23.13
CA ALA A 70 11.63 -17.47 -22.96
C ALA A 70 11.50 -18.89 -23.51
N THR A 71 12.58 -19.40 -24.08
CA THR A 71 12.66 -20.78 -24.60
C THR A 71 13.62 -21.60 -23.76
N CYS A 72 13.50 -22.93 -23.83
CA CYS A 72 14.33 -23.83 -23.04
C CYS A 72 15.84 -23.67 -23.29
N SER A 73 16.23 -23.27 -24.51
CA SER A 73 17.62 -22.99 -24.88
C SER A 73 18.14 -21.68 -24.31
N SER A 74 17.26 -20.75 -23.94
CA SER A 74 17.63 -19.45 -23.36
C SER A 74 17.80 -19.48 -21.84
N LEU A 75 17.49 -20.60 -21.18
CA LEU A 75 17.57 -20.76 -19.74
C LEU A 75 18.83 -21.50 -19.31
N THR A 76 19.43 -21.03 -18.24
CA THR A 76 20.61 -21.64 -17.60
C THR A 76 20.22 -22.70 -16.57
N THR A 77 21.19 -23.46 -16.08
CA THR A 77 20.98 -24.39 -14.97
C THR A 77 20.46 -23.67 -13.72
N ASP A 78 20.99 -22.50 -13.40
CA ASP A 78 20.57 -21.70 -12.25
C ASP A 78 19.13 -21.18 -12.42
N ASP A 79 18.72 -20.86 -13.65
CA ASP A 79 17.32 -20.50 -13.91
C ASP A 79 16.38 -21.67 -13.61
N PHE A 80 16.77 -22.89 -14.01
CA PHE A 80 15.99 -24.08 -13.69
C PHE A 80 16.00 -24.41 -12.20
N ASP A 81 17.10 -24.14 -11.50
CA ASP A 81 17.19 -24.28 -10.04
C ASP A 81 16.17 -23.36 -9.35
N ARG A 82 16.14 -22.07 -9.73
CA ARG A 82 15.16 -21.08 -9.23
C ARG A 82 13.71 -21.46 -9.56
N ILE A 83 13.44 -21.94 -10.78
CA ILE A 83 12.11 -22.46 -11.14
C ILE A 83 11.75 -23.66 -10.27
N GLY A 84 12.70 -24.56 -10.02
CA GLY A 84 12.55 -25.68 -9.10
C GLY A 84 12.12 -25.23 -7.72
N GLU A 85 12.93 -24.38 -7.08
CA GLU A 85 12.69 -23.77 -5.77
C GLU A 85 11.24 -23.28 -5.63
N TYR A 86 10.80 -22.43 -6.58
CA TYR A 86 9.45 -21.88 -6.60
C TYR A 86 8.36 -22.97 -6.68
N VAL A 87 8.55 -23.96 -7.55
CA VAL A 87 7.57 -25.02 -7.77
C VAL A 87 7.44 -25.92 -6.54
N MET A 88 8.56 -26.29 -5.91
CA MET A 88 8.54 -27.14 -4.72
C MET A 88 7.98 -26.41 -3.50
N GLU A 89 8.30 -25.12 -3.34
CA GLU A 89 7.65 -24.27 -2.34
C GLU A 89 6.12 -24.31 -2.50
N ARG A 90 5.62 -24.10 -3.72
CA ARG A 90 4.18 -24.11 -4.01
C ARG A 90 3.55 -25.48 -3.80
N MET A 91 4.28 -26.57 -4.08
CA MET A 91 3.80 -27.93 -3.79
C MET A 91 3.68 -28.22 -2.30
N LEU A 92 4.62 -27.72 -1.50
CA LEU A 92 4.65 -27.93 -0.05
C LEU A 92 3.74 -26.94 0.71
N GLY A 93 3.32 -25.87 0.04
CA GLY A 93 2.40 -24.87 0.58
C GLY A 93 3.05 -23.82 1.48
N SER A 94 4.37 -23.91 1.73
CA SER A 94 5.12 -22.87 2.44
C SER A 94 6.62 -22.91 2.17
N ALA A 95 7.26 -21.74 2.18
CA ALA A 95 8.72 -21.60 2.12
C ALA A 95 9.42 -22.31 3.28
N ALA A 96 8.83 -22.27 4.48
CA ALA A 96 9.40 -22.93 5.65
C ALA A 96 9.44 -24.47 5.52
N SER A 97 8.38 -25.05 4.95
CA SER A 97 8.31 -26.50 4.67
C SER A 97 9.31 -26.91 3.61
N HIS A 98 9.47 -26.10 2.57
CA HIS A 98 10.46 -26.35 1.52
C HIS A 98 11.89 -26.27 2.03
N GLU A 99 12.21 -25.25 2.82
CA GLU A 99 13.53 -25.10 3.45
C GLU A 99 13.83 -26.25 4.43
N ALA A 100 12.82 -26.74 5.17
CA ALA A 100 12.96 -27.95 5.98
C ALA A 100 13.27 -29.19 5.13
N MET A 101 12.62 -29.34 3.98
CA MET A 101 12.91 -30.39 3.02
C MET A 101 14.32 -30.26 2.44
N ASN A 102 14.76 -29.05 2.06
CA ASN A 102 16.11 -28.79 1.56
C ASN A 102 17.17 -29.25 2.54
N ARG A 103 17.02 -28.90 3.83
CA ARG A 103 17.94 -29.36 4.88
C ARG A 103 18.00 -30.88 4.96
N GLN A 104 16.84 -31.55 4.93
CA GLN A 104 16.78 -33.01 4.95
C GLN A 104 17.42 -33.62 3.68
N MET A 105 17.17 -33.05 2.50
CA MET A 105 17.76 -33.52 1.24
C MET A 105 19.27 -33.33 1.22
N ARG A 106 19.78 -32.19 1.71
CA ARG A 106 21.21 -31.94 1.85
C ARG A 106 21.87 -32.92 2.83
N ALA A 107 21.18 -33.31 3.91
CA ALA A 107 21.68 -34.30 4.84
C ALA A 107 21.79 -35.71 4.22
N MET A 108 20.87 -36.09 3.33
CA MET A 108 20.85 -37.43 2.71
C MET A 108 21.66 -37.52 1.41
N MET A 109 21.62 -36.49 0.58
CA MET A 109 22.13 -36.51 -0.80
C MET A 109 23.21 -35.44 -1.07
N GLY A 110 23.54 -34.63 -0.06
CA GLY A 110 24.43 -33.49 -0.22
C GLY A 110 23.78 -32.31 -0.97
N SER A 111 24.46 -31.16 -0.97
CA SER A 111 24.03 -29.96 -1.70
C SER A 111 23.93 -30.21 -3.21
N ALA A 112 24.88 -30.93 -3.79
CA ALA A 112 24.84 -31.28 -5.20
C ALA A 112 23.64 -32.18 -5.56
N GLY A 113 23.17 -33.02 -4.63
CA GLY A 113 22.00 -33.86 -4.83
C GLY A 113 20.69 -33.07 -4.79
N GLU A 114 20.57 -32.15 -3.84
CA GLU A 114 19.44 -31.22 -3.72
C GLU A 114 19.33 -30.30 -4.94
N GLN A 115 20.42 -29.65 -5.35
CA GLN A 115 20.42 -28.79 -6.53
C GLN A 115 20.02 -29.56 -7.81
N ARG A 116 20.52 -30.79 -8.00
CA ARG A 116 20.11 -31.62 -9.15
C ARG A 116 18.61 -31.93 -9.13
N ALA A 117 18.02 -32.12 -7.95
CA ALA A 117 16.59 -32.34 -7.82
C ALA A 117 15.80 -31.08 -8.19
N HIS A 118 16.25 -29.91 -7.72
CA HIS A 118 15.63 -28.62 -8.02
C HIS A 118 15.69 -28.32 -9.52
N VAL A 119 16.86 -28.44 -10.14
CA VAL A 119 17.04 -28.28 -11.59
C VAL A 119 16.18 -29.26 -12.37
N TYR A 120 16.11 -30.54 -11.96
CA TYR A 120 15.27 -31.54 -12.63
C TYR A 120 13.78 -31.15 -12.58
N MET A 121 13.29 -30.76 -11.40
CA MET A 121 11.92 -30.30 -11.22
C MET A 121 11.65 -29.04 -12.04
N GLY A 122 12.55 -28.06 -12.01
CA GLY A 122 12.42 -26.83 -12.77
C GLY A 122 12.36 -27.06 -14.28
N ARG A 123 13.22 -27.92 -14.82
CA ARG A 123 13.17 -28.31 -16.24
C ARG A 123 11.86 -29.01 -16.61
N ARG A 124 11.35 -29.89 -15.73
CA ARG A 124 10.09 -30.61 -15.97
C ARG A 124 8.89 -29.65 -15.98
N PHE A 125 8.82 -28.72 -15.03
CA PHE A 125 7.73 -27.75 -14.93
C PHE A 125 7.80 -26.64 -15.97
N ALA A 126 9.01 -26.28 -16.43
CA ALA A 126 9.20 -25.41 -17.57
C ALA A 126 8.89 -26.08 -18.92
N GLY A 127 8.57 -27.39 -18.95
CA GLY A 127 8.36 -28.13 -20.20
C GLY A 127 9.65 -28.36 -21.01
N CYS A 128 10.80 -28.19 -20.37
CA CYS A 128 12.14 -28.23 -20.99
C CYS A 128 12.87 -29.56 -20.80
N ALA A 129 12.30 -30.50 -20.07
CA ALA A 129 12.84 -31.85 -19.96
C ALA A 129 11.76 -32.92 -20.13
N THR A 130 12.06 -33.86 -21.01
CA THR A 130 11.42 -35.17 -21.10
C THR A 130 12.46 -36.21 -20.73
N GLY A 131 12.29 -36.91 -19.62
CA GLY A 131 13.30 -37.84 -19.15
C GLY A 131 12.98 -38.45 -17.79
N ARG A 132 13.82 -39.40 -17.37
CA ARG A 132 13.71 -40.07 -16.07
C ARG A 132 14.31 -39.18 -15.00
N ALA A 133 13.75 -39.22 -13.79
CA ALA A 133 14.30 -38.51 -12.64
C ALA A 133 15.75 -38.95 -12.35
N PRO A 134 16.61 -38.06 -11.82
CA PRO A 134 17.95 -38.43 -11.40
C PRO A 134 17.92 -39.62 -10.43
N ALA A 135 18.97 -40.46 -10.51
CA ALA A 135 19.09 -41.64 -9.68
C ALA A 135 18.96 -41.27 -8.19
N GLY A 136 18.13 -42.00 -7.46
CA GLY A 136 17.83 -41.72 -6.05
C GLY A 136 16.66 -40.75 -5.82
N LEU A 137 16.37 -39.80 -6.72
CA LEU A 137 15.25 -38.86 -6.53
C LEU A 137 13.89 -39.57 -6.61
N GLY A 138 13.72 -40.46 -7.58
CA GLY A 138 12.49 -41.26 -7.70
C GLY A 138 12.26 -42.20 -6.51
N ALA A 139 13.34 -42.74 -5.93
CA ALA A 139 13.28 -43.56 -4.73
C ALA A 139 12.99 -42.71 -3.47
N ALA A 140 13.56 -41.49 -3.38
CA ALA A 140 13.32 -40.54 -2.29
C ALA A 140 11.89 -40.00 -2.30
N ILE A 141 11.39 -39.57 -3.46
CA ILE A 141 9.98 -39.19 -3.66
C ILE A 141 9.07 -40.39 -3.39
N GLY A 142 9.47 -41.59 -3.85
CA GLY A 142 8.78 -42.84 -3.56
C GLY A 142 8.63 -43.07 -2.06
N MET A 143 9.73 -43.06 -1.29
CA MET A 143 9.71 -43.23 0.17
C MET A 143 8.92 -42.14 0.90
N MET A 144 9.05 -40.87 0.53
CA MET A 144 8.23 -39.79 1.10
C MET A 144 6.74 -39.95 0.73
N GLY A 145 6.45 -40.39 -0.48
CA GLY A 145 5.11 -40.68 -0.96
C GLY A 145 4.45 -41.85 -0.22
N VAL A 146 5.18 -42.93 0.08
CA VAL A 146 4.64 -44.03 0.90
C VAL A 146 4.41 -43.59 2.35
N GLY A 147 5.22 -42.65 2.87
CA GLY A 147 5.03 -42.08 4.21
C GLY A 147 3.85 -41.11 4.32
N MET A 148 3.55 -40.35 3.26
CA MET A 148 2.44 -39.40 3.23
C MET A 148 1.11 -40.03 2.78
N MET A 149 1.18 -41.06 1.93
CA MET A 149 0.03 -41.86 1.48
C MET A 149 -0.27 -43.04 2.43
N GLY A 150 0.64 -43.34 3.37
CA GLY A 150 0.53 -44.40 4.37
C GLY A 150 -0.34 -44.07 5.59
N ALA A 151 -0.98 -42.90 5.64
CA ALA A 151 -2.00 -42.54 6.63
C ALA A 151 -3.44 -42.62 6.10
N SER A 152 -3.62 -42.96 4.82
CA SER A 152 -4.93 -43.13 4.20
C SER A 152 -4.97 -44.47 3.48
N GLY A 153 -5.20 -45.51 4.28
CA GLY A 153 -5.44 -46.86 3.81
C GLY A 153 -6.72 -46.93 2.97
N ASP A 154 -6.54 -47.17 1.68
CA ASP A 154 -7.49 -47.86 0.81
C ASP A 154 -6.66 -48.56 -0.25
N GLY A 155 -6.69 -49.89 -0.22
CA GLY A 155 -5.96 -50.78 -1.12
C GLY A 155 -6.55 -50.82 -2.52
N SER A 156 -6.40 -49.74 -3.28
CA SER A 156 -6.78 -49.72 -4.70
C SER A 156 -5.54 -49.73 -5.59
N ARG A 157 -5.18 -50.93 -6.01
CA ARG A 157 -4.17 -51.23 -7.03
C ARG A 157 -4.51 -50.52 -8.35
N GLY A 158 -3.61 -49.66 -8.79
CA GLY A 158 -3.25 -49.44 -10.20
C GLY A 158 -4.30 -48.82 -11.12
N THR A 159 -4.13 -47.54 -11.43
CA THR A 159 -4.40 -46.98 -12.77
C THR A 159 -3.49 -45.79 -13.07
N MET A 160 -2.53 -46.06 -13.96
CA MET A 160 -2.18 -45.25 -15.13
C MET A 160 -1.72 -43.80 -14.92
N MET A 161 -0.39 -43.63 -15.01
CA MET A 161 0.20 -42.52 -15.75
C MET A 161 -0.39 -42.48 -17.18
N GLY A 162 -0.84 -41.29 -17.61
CA GLY A 162 -1.07 -40.97 -19.01
C GLY A 162 -2.48 -40.48 -19.31
N GLY A 163 -2.61 -39.16 -19.48
CA GLY A 163 -3.80 -38.57 -20.09
C GLY A 163 -4.21 -37.24 -19.45
N SER A 164 -4.12 -36.18 -20.26
CA SER A 164 -5.05 -35.05 -20.19
C SER A 164 -4.90 -34.03 -19.06
N TYR A 165 -3.84 -33.21 -19.12
CA TYR A 165 -3.89 -31.84 -18.58
C TYR A 165 -3.42 -30.84 -19.64
N GLY A 166 -4.22 -30.72 -20.71
CA GLY A 166 -4.31 -29.53 -21.55
C GLY A 166 -5.30 -28.51 -20.94
N PRO A 167 -5.33 -27.27 -21.44
CA PRO A 167 -5.48 -26.05 -20.65
C PRO A 167 -6.92 -25.81 -20.16
N GLY A 168 -7.19 -26.22 -18.92
CA GLY A 168 -8.45 -26.01 -18.21
C GLY A 168 -8.47 -24.71 -17.42
N ARG A 169 -9.16 -23.71 -17.97
CA ARG A 169 -9.60 -22.49 -17.30
C ARG A 169 -10.46 -22.85 -16.08
N MET A 170 -9.88 -22.95 -14.88
CA MET A 170 -10.69 -23.10 -13.66
C MET A 170 -10.01 -22.61 -12.36
N TRP A 171 -9.00 -21.75 -12.45
CA TRP A 171 -8.43 -21.06 -11.27
C TRP A 171 -8.98 -19.64 -11.16
N GLY A 172 -10.31 -19.55 -11.14
CA GLY A 172 -11.06 -18.36 -10.79
C GLY A 172 -11.49 -18.44 -9.32
N HIS A 173 -10.85 -17.61 -8.50
CA HIS A 173 -11.26 -17.14 -7.17
C HIS A 173 -10.70 -17.84 -5.92
N ARG A 174 -9.82 -17.07 -5.28
CA ARG A 174 -9.65 -16.86 -3.83
C ARG A 174 -9.44 -18.11 -2.97
N ALA A 175 -8.16 -18.37 -2.68
CA ALA A 175 -7.74 -18.80 -1.36
C ALA A 175 -6.27 -18.38 -1.14
N GLY A 176 -6.05 -17.58 -0.08
CA GLY A 176 -4.78 -17.50 0.66
C GLY A 176 -3.54 -17.09 -0.12
N GLY A 177 -3.35 -15.79 -0.29
CA GLY A 177 -2.04 -15.24 -0.64
C GLY A 177 -2.01 -13.81 -0.15
N ASP A 178 -1.29 -13.57 0.94
CA ASP A 178 -0.98 -12.25 1.51
C ASP A 178 -0.02 -11.46 0.60
N GLY A 179 -0.30 -11.49 -0.70
CA GLY A 179 0.48 -10.85 -1.75
C GLY A 179 -0.31 -9.68 -2.27
N TRP A 180 0.05 -8.50 -1.83
CA TRP A 180 -0.25 -7.24 -2.50
C TRP A 180 0.15 -7.36 -3.98
N ASP A 181 -0.79 -7.75 -4.82
CA ASP A 181 -0.62 -7.82 -6.26
C ASP A 181 -0.37 -6.40 -6.78
N GLY A 182 0.55 -6.24 -7.74
CA GLY A 182 0.98 -4.93 -8.23
C GLY A 182 -0.15 -4.03 -8.75
N ARG A 183 -1.34 -4.59 -9.02
CA ARG A 183 -2.55 -3.85 -9.35
C ARG A 183 -3.27 -3.32 -8.11
N GLY A 184 -3.36 -4.10 -7.03
CA GLY A 184 -3.90 -3.68 -5.74
C GLY A 184 -3.07 -2.56 -5.10
N THR A 185 -1.74 -2.63 -5.19
CA THR A 185 -0.85 -1.58 -4.66
C THR A 185 -0.97 -0.27 -5.42
N ALA A 186 -0.99 -0.32 -6.75
CA ALA A 186 -1.18 0.87 -7.58
C ALA A 186 -2.52 1.55 -7.31
N MET A 187 -3.59 0.77 -7.13
CA MET A 187 -4.90 1.30 -6.76
C MET A 187 -4.91 1.93 -5.35
N ALA A 188 -4.26 1.29 -4.37
CA ALA A 188 -4.15 1.84 -3.02
C ALA A 188 -3.35 3.16 -2.99
N ILE A 189 -2.25 3.24 -3.74
CA ILE A 189 -1.45 4.47 -3.87
C ILE A 189 -2.27 5.57 -4.55
N PHE A 190 -2.98 5.23 -5.63
CA PHE A 190 -3.84 6.17 -6.34
C PHE A 190 -4.97 6.71 -5.44
N MET A 191 -5.63 5.85 -4.66
CA MET A 191 -6.64 6.25 -3.69
C MET A 191 -6.06 7.08 -2.55
N GLY A 192 -4.85 6.75 -2.07
CA GLY A 192 -4.13 7.55 -1.08
C GLY A 192 -3.80 8.97 -1.59
N LEU A 193 -3.34 9.08 -2.84
CA LEU A 193 -3.10 10.36 -3.50
C LEU A 193 -4.39 11.17 -3.66
N LEU A 194 -5.51 10.54 -4.03
CA LEU A 194 -6.81 11.22 -4.12
C LEU A 194 -7.26 11.77 -2.77
N VAL A 195 -7.12 10.98 -1.69
CA VAL A 195 -7.47 11.43 -0.34
C VAL A 195 -6.56 12.58 0.10
N LEU A 196 -5.25 12.50 -0.20
CA LEU A 196 -4.31 13.58 0.09
C LEU A 196 -4.70 14.87 -0.64
N ILE A 197 -4.99 14.80 -1.94
CA ILE A 197 -5.44 15.94 -2.74
C ILE A 197 -6.76 16.50 -2.18
N ALA A 198 -7.71 15.64 -1.78
CA ALA A 198 -8.96 16.07 -1.17
C ALA A 198 -8.74 16.80 0.16
N VAL A 199 -7.86 16.30 1.03
CA VAL A 199 -7.52 16.96 2.30
C VAL A 199 -6.84 18.30 2.04
N VAL A 200 -5.89 18.35 1.12
CA VAL A 200 -5.21 19.60 0.73
C VAL A 200 -6.23 20.59 0.16
N ALA A 201 -7.11 20.16 -0.74
CA ALA A 201 -8.17 21.01 -1.28
C ALA A 201 -9.09 21.53 -0.17
N VAL A 202 -9.53 20.69 0.77
CA VAL A 202 -10.38 21.12 1.90
C VAL A 202 -9.66 22.10 2.83
N VAL A 203 -8.35 21.93 3.05
CA VAL A 203 -7.55 22.83 3.90
C VAL A 203 -7.28 24.16 3.20
N LEU A 204 -6.96 24.14 1.90
CA LEU A 204 -6.64 25.33 1.10
C LEU A 204 -7.91 26.10 0.68
N TRP A 205 -9.03 25.41 0.49
CA TRP A 205 -10.32 26.00 0.09
C TRP A 205 -11.28 26.17 1.25
N ARG A 206 -10.91 25.91 2.51
CA ARG A 206 -11.74 26.34 3.63
C ARG A 206 -11.66 27.87 3.72
N PRO A 207 -12.70 28.64 3.33
CA PRO A 207 -12.79 29.99 3.81
C PRO A 207 -12.90 29.87 5.32
N TRP A 208 -11.84 30.24 6.03
CA TRP A 208 -11.95 30.47 7.45
C TRP A 208 -13.00 31.56 7.58
N ARG A 209 -14.15 31.22 8.17
CA ARG A 209 -15.05 32.25 8.67
C ARG A 209 -14.17 33.12 9.57
N PRO A 210 -13.96 34.41 9.25
CA PRO A 210 -13.36 35.29 10.24
C PRO A 210 -14.17 35.07 11.50
N ARG A 211 -13.49 34.80 12.63
CA ARG A 211 -14.15 34.85 13.93
C ARG A 211 -14.81 36.21 13.91
N SER A 212 -16.14 36.27 13.77
CA SER A 212 -16.86 37.53 13.66
C SER A 212 -16.31 38.37 14.78
N ALA A 213 -15.77 39.56 14.46
CA ALA A 213 -15.28 40.46 15.47
C ALA A 213 -16.42 40.54 16.50
N ALA A 214 -16.16 40.06 17.72
CA ALA A 214 -17.21 39.90 18.72
C ALA A 214 -17.95 41.23 18.77
N THR A 215 -19.27 41.17 18.59
CA THR A 215 -20.05 42.40 18.52
C THR A 215 -19.80 43.17 19.82
N PRO A 216 -19.81 44.52 19.80
CA PRO A 216 -19.55 45.30 21.01
C PRO A 216 -20.37 44.83 22.24
N LEU A 217 -21.58 44.31 21.99
CA LEU A 217 -22.46 43.69 22.98
C LEU A 217 -21.92 42.37 23.55
N GLU A 218 -21.37 41.48 22.73
CA GLU A 218 -20.75 40.22 23.18
C GLU A 218 -19.51 40.46 24.06
N ILE A 219 -18.70 41.48 23.73
CA ILE A 219 -17.54 41.87 24.55
C ILE A 219 -18.00 42.39 25.92
N LEU A 220 -19.07 43.19 25.96
CA LEU A 220 -19.65 43.66 27.22
C LEU A 220 -20.20 42.51 28.08
N GLN A 221 -20.97 41.60 27.48
CA GLN A 221 -21.50 40.42 28.18
C GLN A 221 -20.39 39.55 28.77
N GLN A 222 -19.29 39.37 28.03
CA GLN A 222 -18.16 38.58 28.51
C GLN A 222 -17.40 39.23 29.67
N ARG A 223 -17.40 40.57 29.77
CA ARG A 223 -16.79 41.30 30.89
C ARG A 223 -17.70 41.31 32.12
N PHE A 224 -19.01 41.48 31.93
CA PHE A 224 -20.01 41.34 33.00
C PHE A 224 -19.98 39.93 33.60
N ALA A 225 -19.96 38.88 32.76
CA ALA A 225 -19.86 37.49 33.22
C ALA A 225 -18.56 37.17 33.98
N ARG A 226 -17.49 37.95 33.77
CA ARG A 226 -16.22 37.85 34.52
C ARG A 226 -16.22 38.65 35.82
N GLY A 227 -17.28 39.42 36.10
CA GLY A 227 -17.35 40.32 37.25
C GLY A 227 -16.45 41.56 37.10
N GLU A 228 -15.94 41.84 35.90
CA GLU A 228 -15.11 43.02 35.61
C GLU A 228 -15.96 44.29 35.40
N LEU A 229 -17.28 44.14 35.35
CA LEU A 229 -18.24 45.22 35.08
C LEU A 229 -19.44 45.04 36.01
N ASP A 230 -19.91 46.14 36.61
CA ASP A 230 -21.11 46.13 37.45
C ASP A 230 -22.40 46.15 36.60
N GLN A 231 -23.54 45.78 37.19
CA GLN A 231 -24.82 45.71 36.50
C GLN A 231 -25.24 47.06 35.92
N GLU A 232 -25.06 48.13 36.69
CA GLU A 232 -25.41 49.50 36.27
C GLU A 232 -24.57 49.95 35.07
N GLU A 233 -23.26 49.65 35.08
CA GLU A 233 -22.37 49.96 33.96
C GLU A 233 -22.68 49.13 32.71
N PHE A 234 -23.08 47.87 32.88
CA PHE A 234 -23.48 47.00 31.78
C PHE A 234 -24.72 47.54 31.07
N GLU A 235 -25.76 47.90 31.83
CA GLU A 235 -27.03 48.40 31.28
C GLU A 235 -26.84 49.75 30.57
N GLN A 236 -26.05 50.66 31.16
CA GLN A 236 -25.71 51.93 30.53
C GLN A 236 -24.98 51.74 29.20
N ARG A 237 -23.92 50.94 29.15
CA ARG A 237 -23.16 50.73 27.90
C ARG A 237 -23.93 49.93 26.86
N ARG A 238 -24.83 49.04 27.29
CA ARG A 238 -25.74 48.31 26.40
C ARG A 238 -26.72 49.25 25.72
N SER A 239 -27.38 50.13 26.46
CA SER A 239 -28.35 51.08 25.89
C SER A 239 -27.72 52.03 24.86
N LEU A 240 -26.48 52.49 25.10
CA LEU A 240 -25.74 53.32 24.15
C LEU A 240 -25.43 52.60 22.83
N LEU A 241 -25.14 51.29 22.90
CA LEU A 241 -24.84 50.47 21.73
C LEU A 241 -26.10 50.02 20.97
N ASP A 242 -27.23 49.84 21.66
CA ASP A 242 -28.51 49.56 20.99
C ASP A 242 -29.11 50.81 20.32
N GLY A 243 -28.86 52.01 20.86
CA GLY A 243 -29.31 53.29 20.28
C GLY A 243 -28.50 53.80 19.08
N THR A 244 -27.45 53.09 18.65
CA THR A 244 -26.61 53.44 17.49
C THR A 244 -26.90 52.62 16.23
N ARG A 245 -27.98 51.81 16.23
CA ARG A 245 -28.52 51.14 15.03
C ARG A 245 -29.65 51.94 14.40
#